data_AF-A0A5B1BAP7-F1
#
_entry.id   AF-A0A5B1BAP7-F1
#
_cell.length_a   1.000
_cell.length_b   1.000
_cell.length_c   1.000
_cell.angle_alpha   90.00
_cell.angle_beta   90.00
_cell.angle_gamma   90.00
#
_symmetry.space_group_name_H-M   'P 1'
#
loop_
_entity.id
_entity.type
_entity.pdbx_description
1 polymer ?
#
loop_
_entity_poly.entity_id
_entity_poly.type
_entity_poly.pdbx_seq_one_letter_code
_entity_poly.pdbx_strand_id
1 'polypeptide(L)'
;MKIFQKEETDYIEKWMGDLISNEDMTPETKNRFKIITSYYGLKMRQLAESAKLTKIEVIAKFNILVKEQNKELKEVLPAEQFDSFSTFYDKLSWSVNKRLNQL
;
A
#
# COMPACT_ATOMS: atom_id res chain seq x y z
N MET A 1 -7.67 -2.79 -16.25
CA MET A 1 -7.80 -1.63 -15.35
C MET A 1 -6.53 -1.59 -14.50
N LYS A 2 -5.98 -0.42 -14.15
CA LYS A 2 -4.83 -0.34 -13.23
C LYS A 2 -5.26 0.42 -11.99
N ILE A 3 -5.01 -0.16 -10.81
CA ILE A 3 -5.34 0.50 -9.53
C ILE A 3 -4.42 1.68 -9.29
N PHE A 4 -3.14 1.56 -9.64
CA PHE A 4 -2.15 2.63 -9.57
C PHE A 4 -1.70 3.06 -10.97
N GLN A 5 -1.52 4.35 -11.16
CA GLN A 5 -0.80 4.89 -12.31
C GLN A 5 0.71 4.75 -12.10
N LYS A 6 1.47 4.96 -13.18
CA LYS A 6 2.94 4.88 -13.13
C LYS A 6 3.50 5.88 -12.11
N GLU A 7 3.03 7.11 -12.12
CA GLU A 7 3.46 8.16 -11.19
C GLU A 7 3.21 7.79 -9.71
N GLU A 8 2.07 7.17 -9.42
CA GLU A 8 1.76 6.68 -8.06
C GLU A 8 2.65 5.51 -7.68
N THR A 9 2.97 4.63 -8.64
CA THR A 9 3.90 3.51 -8.43
C THR A 9 5.30 4.03 -8.12
N ASP A 10 5.81 4.97 -8.92
CA ASP A 10 7.11 5.59 -8.73
C ASP A 10 7.18 6.34 -7.38
N TYR A 11 6.09 7.00 -6.98
CA TYR A 11 5.98 7.66 -5.67
C TYR A 11 5.97 6.65 -4.50
N ILE A 12 5.25 5.54 -4.64
CA ILE A 12 5.26 4.45 -3.65
C ILE A 12 6.66 3.86 -3.51
N GLU A 13 7.32 3.53 -4.62
CA GLU A 13 8.66 2.92 -4.60
C GLU A 13 9.68 3.85 -3.95
N LYS A 14 9.62 5.16 -4.28
CA LYS A 14 10.48 6.16 -3.66
C LYS A 14 10.24 6.25 -2.15
N TRP A 15 8.99 6.44 -1.72
CA TRP A 15 8.65 6.59 -0.32
C TRP A 15 8.99 5.33 0.50
N MET A 16 8.76 4.14 -0.05
CA MET A 16 9.18 2.88 0.59
C MET A 16 10.69 2.80 0.72
N GLY A 17 11.44 3.24 -0.29
CA GLY A 17 12.90 3.34 -0.23
C GLY A 17 13.39 4.25 0.88
N ASP A 18 12.77 5.42 1.05
CA ASP A 18 13.07 6.37 2.12
C ASP A 18 12.77 5.76 3.51
N LEU A 19 11.62 5.10 3.68
CA LEU A 19 11.25 4.43 4.93
C LEU A 19 12.25 3.33 5.31
N ILE A 20 12.64 2.48 4.34
CA ILE A 20 13.59 1.38 4.58
C ILE A 20 15.01 1.91 4.82
N SER A 21 15.34 3.10 4.34
CA SER A 21 16.64 3.74 4.60
C SER A 21 16.74 4.32 6.01
N ASN A 22 15.61 4.40 6.74
CA ASN A 22 15.59 4.88 8.11
C ASN A 22 16.45 3.98 9.04
N GLU A 23 17.26 4.62 9.89
CA GLU A 23 18.20 3.97 10.81
C GLU A 23 17.49 3.31 12.01
N ASP A 24 16.28 3.74 12.37
CA ASP A 24 15.48 3.18 13.47
C ASP A 24 14.90 1.79 13.16
N MET A 25 14.97 1.34 11.90
CA MET A 25 14.52 0.00 11.53
C MET A 25 15.68 -1.00 11.59
N THR A 26 15.50 -2.08 12.35
CA THR A 26 16.45 -3.20 12.33
C THR A 26 16.43 -3.92 10.95
N PRO A 27 17.49 -4.64 10.56
CA PRO A 27 17.48 -5.45 9.34
C PRO A 27 16.31 -6.45 9.28
N GLU A 28 15.92 -7.02 10.43
CA GLU A 28 14.77 -7.92 10.53
C GLU A 28 13.46 -7.18 10.26
N THR A 29 13.25 -6.01 10.87
CA THR A 29 12.09 -5.15 10.65
C THR A 29 11.99 -4.71 9.18
N LYS A 30 13.11 -4.33 8.55
CA LYS A 30 13.19 -3.99 7.11
C LYS A 30 12.80 -5.18 6.24
N ASN A 31 13.26 -6.38 6.57
CA ASN A 31 12.94 -7.58 5.83
C ASN A 31 11.44 -7.94 5.94
N ARG A 32 10.88 -7.92 7.17
CA ARG A 32 9.45 -8.16 7.40
C ARG A 32 8.59 -7.12 6.68
N PHE A 33 8.95 -5.84 6.75
CA PHE A 33 8.28 -4.77 6.02
C PHE A 33 8.23 -5.07 4.52
N LYS A 34 9.37 -5.39 3.89
CA LYS A 34 9.45 -5.73 2.46
C LYS A 34 8.58 -6.93 2.09
N ILE A 35 8.58 -7.97 2.92
CA ILE A 35 7.75 -9.18 2.69
C ILE A 35 6.28 -8.81 2.69
N ILE A 36 5.83 -8.09 3.73
CA ILE A 36 4.43 -7.68 3.88
C ILE A 36 4.02 -6.77 2.71
N THR A 37 4.79 -5.72 2.41
CA THR A 37 4.44 -4.79 1.32
C THR A 37 4.46 -5.45 -0.05
N SER A 38 5.38 -6.37 -0.31
CA SER A 38 5.42 -7.13 -1.58
C SER A 38 4.22 -8.06 -1.73
N TYR A 39 3.84 -8.76 -0.66
CA TYR A 39 2.69 -9.65 -0.64
C TYR A 39 1.38 -8.91 -0.94
N TYR A 40 1.13 -7.81 -0.22
CA TYR A 40 -0.07 -7.00 -0.43
C TYR A 40 -0.05 -6.26 -1.78
N GLY A 41 1.12 -5.76 -2.21
CA GLY A 41 1.28 -5.15 -3.54
C GLY A 41 0.91 -6.11 -4.67
N LEU A 42 1.29 -7.38 -4.58
CA LEU A 42 0.93 -8.41 -5.55
C LEU A 42 -0.58 -8.68 -5.56
N LYS A 43 -1.22 -8.80 -4.38
CA LYS A 43 -2.69 -8.94 -4.28
C LYS A 43 -3.43 -7.75 -4.89
N MET A 44 -2.97 -6.52 -4.62
CA MET A 44 -3.55 -5.32 -5.20
C MET A 44 -3.41 -5.30 -6.72
N ARG A 45 -2.25 -5.70 -7.26
CA ARG A 45 -2.07 -5.84 -8.73
C ARG A 45 -3.06 -6.85 -9.31
N GLN A 46 -3.17 -8.04 -8.73
CA GLN A 46 -4.11 -9.08 -9.18
C GLN A 46 -5.57 -8.62 -9.13
N LEU A 47 -5.93 -7.79 -8.13
CA LEU A 47 -7.25 -7.20 -8.02
C LEU A 47 -7.58 -6.32 -9.24
N ALA A 48 -6.61 -5.54 -9.72
CA ALA A 48 -6.75 -4.66 -10.87
C ALA A 48 -6.90 -5.42 -12.21
N GLU A 49 -6.30 -6.59 -12.28
CA GLU A 49 -6.28 -7.47 -13.47
C GLU A 49 -7.51 -8.38 -13.55
N SER A 50 -8.28 -8.50 -12.47
CA SER A 50 -9.50 -9.32 -12.45
C SER A 50 -10.61 -8.72 -13.31
N ALA A 51 -10.84 -9.33 -14.48
CA ALA A 51 -11.91 -8.94 -15.42
C ALA A 51 -13.34 -9.17 -14.88
N LYS A 52 -13.48 -9.83 -13.72
CA LYS A 52 -14.77 -10.20 -13.12
C LYS A 52 -15.32 -9.19 -12.11
N LEU A 53 -14.51 -8.22 -11.69
CA LEU A 53 -14.89 -7.28 -10.62
C LEU A 53 -15.31 -5.94 -11.21
N THR A 54 -16.41 -5.40 -10.69
CA THR A 54 -16.80 -4.02 -10.95
C THR A 54 -15.83 -3.05 -10.27
N LYS A 55 -15.80 -1.78 -10.71
CA LYS A 55 -14.97 -0.74 -10.09
C LYS A 55 -15.21 -0.63 -8.57
N ILE A 56 -16.47 -0.71 -8.14
CA ILE A 56 -16.87 -0.62 -6.72
C ILE A 56 -16.29 -1.80 -5.93
N GLU A 57 -16.35 -3.01 -6.47
CA GLU A 57 -15.77 -4.19 -5.83
C GLU A 57 -14.24 -4.12 -5.76
N VAL A 58 -13.59 -3.58 -6.80
CA VAL A 58 -12.15 -3.32 -6.80
C VAL A 58 -11.80 -2.32 -5.70
N ILE A 59 -12.54 -1.22 -5.54
CA ILE A 59 -12.31 -0.25 -4.47
C ILE A 59 -12.51 -0.89 -3.08
N ALA A 60 -13.61 -1.62 -2.89
CA ALA A 60 -13.92 -2.25 -1.61
C ALA A 60 -12.83 -3.25 -1.19
N LYS A 61 -12.42 -4.12 -2.12
CA LYS A 61 -11.36 -5.10 -1.85
C LYS A 61 -9.99 -4.46 -1.71
N PHE A 62 -9.70 -3.39 -2.44
CA PHE A 62 -8.48 -2.61 -2.25
C PHE A 62 -8.40 -2.05 -0.83
N ASN A 63 -9.47 -1.42 -0.34
CA ASN A 63 -9.53 -0.87 1.02
C ASN A 63 -9.39 -1.97 2.10
N ILE A 64 -9.90 -3.17 1.85
CA ILE A 64 -9.69 -4.33 2.75
C ILE A 64 -8.20 -4.70 2.79
N LEU A 65 -7.56 -4.87 1.63
CA LEU A 65 -6.13 -5.22 1.56
C LEU A 65 -5.24 -4.19 2.26
N VAL A 66 -5.54 -2.89 2.11
CA VAL A 66 -4.82 -1.82 2.83
C VAL A 66 -5.00 -1.97 4.34
N LYS A 67 -6.23 -2.23 4.82
CA LYS A 67 -6.49 -2.42 6.25
C LYS A 67 -5.75 -3.64 6.81
N GLU A 68 -5.72 -4.75 6.09
CA GLU A 68 -4.99 -5.96 6.48
C GLU A 68 -3.48 -5.70 6.52
N GLN A 69 -2.94 -5.04 5.49
CA GLN A 69 -1.54 -4.63 5.44
C GLN A 69 -1.17 -3.72 6.62
N ASN A 70 -1.99 -2.71 6.93
CA ASN A 70 -1.77 -1.82 8.06
C ASN A 70 -1.77 -2.59 9.38
N LYS A 71 -2.66 -3.58 9.54
CA LYS A 71 -2.70 -4.40 10.75
C LYS A 71 -1.39 -5.15 10.94
N GLU A 72 -0.89 -5.84 9.90
CA GLU A 72 0.38 -6.57 9.98
C GLU A 72 1.58 -5.63 10.20
N LEU A 73 1.60 -4.49 9.51
CA LEU A 73 2.69 -3.52 9.67
C LEU A 73 2.71 -2.85 11.04
N LYS A 74 1.56 -2.68 11.69
CA LYS A 74 1.48 -2.16 13.06
C LYS A 74 2.18 -3.07 14.08
N GLU A 75 2.23 -4.37 13.82
CA GLU A 75 2.90 -5.35 14.68
C GLU A 75 4.41 -5.43 14.44
N VAL A 76 4.89 -4.85 13.33
CA VAL A 76 6.29 -4.98 12.86
C VAL A 76 7.05 -3.66 12.92
N LEU A 77 6.39 -2.55 12.61
CA LEU A 77 7.02 -1.24 12.53
C LEU A 77 7.05 -0.55 13.90
N PRO A 78 8.12 0.20 14.20
CA PRO A 78 8.09 1.19 15.28
C PRO A 78 6.92 2.17 15.10
N ALA A 79 6.37 2.68 16.21
CA ALA A 79 5.16 3.51 16.18
C ALA A 79 5.26 4.72 15.23
N GLU A 80 6.40 5.42 15.24
CA GLU A 80 6.64 6.57 14.35
C GLU A 80 6.70 6.19 12.86
N GLN A 81 7.28 5.02 12.56
CA GLN A 81 7.34 4.50 11.20
C GLN A 81 5.96 4.01 10.72
N PHE A 82 5.17 3.45 11.62
CA PHE A 82 3.79 3.07 11.34
C PHE A 82 2.90 4.29 11.08
N ASP A 83 3.03 5.36 11.85
CA ASP A 83 2.26 6.59 11.65
C ASP A 83 2.58 7.26 10.30
N SER A 84 3.89 7.34 9.98
CA SER A 84 4.37 7.79 8.67
C SER A 84 3.78 6.95 7.53
N PHE A 85 3.78 5.62 7.69
CA PHE A 85 3.18 4.69 6.73
C PHE A 85 1.67 4.89 6.57
N SER A 86 0.93 4.99 7.67
CA SER A 86 -0.52 5.20 7.63
C SER A 86 -0.85 6.50 6.91
N THR A 87 -0.15 7.59 7.24
CA THR A 87 -0.34 8.90 6.59
C THR A 87 -0.07 8.84 5.09
N PHE A 88 0.99 8.13 4.67
CA PHE A 88 1.28 7.91 3.26
C PHE A 88 0.15 7.13 2.56
N TYR A 89 -0.32 6.04 3.18
CA TYR A 89 -1.36 5.19 2.61
C TYR A 89 -2.74 5.84 2.58
N ASP A 90 -3.07 6.73 3.52
CA ASP A 90 -4.30 7.51 3.49
C ASP A 90 -4.32 8.46 2.29
N LYS A 91 -3.20 9.14 2.02
CA LYS A 91 -3.07 10.00 0.82
C LYS A 91 -3.18 9.19 -0.47
N LEU A 92 -2.53 8.03 -0.50
CA LEU A 92 -2.58 7.12 -1.64
C LEU A 92 -4.01 6.59 -1.88
N SER A 93 -4.67 6.12 -0.82
CA SER A 93 -6.04 5.61 -0.88
C SER A 93 -7.02 6.71 -1.30
N TRP A 94 -6.84 7.95 -0.82
CA TRP A 94 -7.64 9.08 -1.27
C TRP A 94 -7.45 9.37 -2.76
N SER A 95 -6.21 9.37 -3.27
CA SER A 95 -5.91 9.56 -4.70
C SER A 95 -6.60 8.49 -5.57
N VAL A 96 -6.44 7.22 -5.18
CA VAL A 96 -7.04 6.09 -5.87
C VAL A 96 -8.56 6.17 -5.83
N ASN A 97 -9.17 6.38 -4.65
CA ASN A 97 -10.62 6.47 -4.49
C ASN A 97 -11.22 7.64 -5.26
N LYS A 98 -10.57 8.81 -5.25
CA LYS A 98 -11.01 9.98 -6.01
C LYS A 98 -11.03 9.68 -7.51
N ARG A 99 -9.95 9.11 -8.06
CA ARG A 99 -9.89 8.73 -9.48
C ARG A 99 -10.94 7.69 -9.84
N LEU A 100 -11.11 6.67 -8.99
CA LEU A 100 -12.02 5.57 -9.27
C LEU A 100 -13.50 5.96 -9.12
N ASN A 101 -13.82 7.01 -8.36
CA ASN A 101 -15.17 7.56 -8.21
C ASN A 101 -15.51 8.68 -9.23
N GLN A 102 -14.53 9.28 -9.92
CA GLN A 102 -14.74 10.37 -10.88
C GLN A 102 -14.92 9.91 -12.35
N LEU A 103 -15.08 8.61 -12.61
CA LEU A 103 -15.26 7.98 -13.93
C LEU A 103 -16.36 6.92 -13.91
#